data_AF-A0AA35WR95-F1
#
_entry.id   AF-A0AA35WR95-F1
#
_cell.length_a   1.000
_cell.length_b   1.000
_cell.length_c   1.000
_cell.angle_alpha   90.00
_cell.angle_beta   90.00
_cell.angle_gamma   90.00
#
_symmetry.space_group_name_H-M   'P 1'
#
loop_
_entity.id
_entity.type
_entity.pdbx_description
1 polymer ?
#
loop_
_entity_poly.entity_id
_entity_poly.type
_entity_poly.pdbx_seq_one_letter_code
_entity_poly.pdbx_strand_id
1 'polypeptide(L)' 'MATTLVRDRIQEMVAAAVQRARQEGAIQLESMPDILVERPGNPDHGDFATSLPLRLARATRINPLKLAETLGAIRALR' A
#
# COMPACT_ATOMS: atom_id res chain seq x y z
N MET A 1 26.51 -8.51 -4.75
CA MET A 1 25.04 -8.70 -4.77
C MET A 1 24.48 -7.83 -3.66
N ALA A 2 23.57 -6.89 -3.97
CA ALA A 2 22.93 -6.09 -2.93
C ALA A 2 21.89 -6.94 -2.20
N THR A 3 21.92 -6.96 -0.87
CA THR A 3 20.90 -7.64 -0.06
C THR A 3 19.65 -6.78 -0.05
N THR A 4 18.58 -7.23 -0.73
CA THR A 4 17.27 -6.57 -0.65
C THR A 4 16.70 -6.72 0.76
N LEU A 5 16.30 -5.62 1.40
CA LEU A 5 15.65 -5.70 2.70
C LEU A 5 14.20 -6.15 2.53
N VAL A 6 13.68 -6.89 3.51
CA VAL A 6 12.26 -7.33 3.51
C VAL A 6 11.32 -6.12 3.37
N ARG A 7 11.68 -4.99 3.99
CA ARG A 7 10.93 -3.73 3.88
C ARG A 7 10.81 -3.26 2.42
N ASP A 8 11.91 -3.31 1.66
CA ASP A 8 11.93 -2.87 0.26
C ASP A 8 11.00 -3.76 -0.56
N ARG A 9 11.02 -5.07 -0.31
CA ARG A 9 10.10 -6.01 -0.97
C ARG A 9 8.64 -5.74 -0.65
N ILE A 10 8.31 -5.43 0.61
CA ILE A 10 6.95 -5.05 1.00
C ILE A 10 6.54 -3.75 0.29
N GLN A 11 7.44 -2.78 0.20
CA GLN A 11 7.18 -1.52 -0.50
C GLN A 11 6.89 -1.75 -2.00
N GLU A 12 7.66 -2.62 -2.67
CA GLU A 12 7.40 -3.04 -4.05
C GLU A 12 6.03 -3.71 -4.22
N MET A 13 5.67 -4.61 -3.30
CA MET A 13 4.37 -5.30 -3.33
C MET A 13 3.21 -4.31 -3.17
N VAL A 14 3.32 -3.36 -2.24
CA VAL A 14 2.31 -2.30 -2.05
C VAL A 14 2.25 -1.38 -3.28
N ALA A 15 3.38 -1.09 -3.91
CA ALA A 15 3.42 -0.29 -5.14
C ALA A 15 2.70 -1.00 -6.29
N ALA A 16 2.95 -2.30 -6.46
CA ALA A 16 2.24 -3.11 -7.45
C ALA A 16 0.72 -3.15 -7.18
N ALA A 17 0.31 -3.26 -5.91
CA ALA A 17 -1.10 -3.25 -5.54
C ALA A 17 -1.80 -1.92 -5.90
N VAL A 18 -1.16 -0.79 -5.58
CA VAL A 18 -1.68 0.55 -5.94
C VAL A 18 -1.75 0.73 -7.46
N GLN A 19 -0.71 0.30 -8.18
CA GLN A 19 -0.70 0.40 -9.63
C GLN A 19 -1.89 -0.38 -10.23
N ARG A 20 -2.10 -1.61 -9.78
CA ARG A 20 -3.18 -2.45 -10.27
C ARG A 20 -4.56 -1.90 -9.91
N ALA A 21 -4.73 -1.35 -8.70
CA ALA A 21 -5.95 -0.63 -8.32
C ALA A 21 -6.25 0.54 -9.27
N ARG A 22 -5.22 1.23 -9.78
CA ARG A 22 -5.38 2.29 -10.80
C ARG A 22 -5.79 1.71 -12.15
N GLN A 23 -5.16 0.61 -12.60
CA GLN A 23 -5.51 -0.04 -13.88
C GLN A 23 -6.95 -0.56 -13.89
N GLU A 24 -7.40 -1.10 -12.76
CA GLU A 24 -8.76 -1.62 -12.59
C GLU A 24 -9.80 -0.51 -12.33
N GLY A 25 -9.37 0.76 -12.27
CA GLY A 25 -10.25 1.91 -12.03
C GLY A 25 -10.79 2.02 -10.60
N ALA A 26 -10.30 1.18 -9.67
CA ALA A 26 -10.72 1.16 -8.27
C ALA A 26 -10.29 2.43 -7.51
N ILE A 27 -9.16 3.03 -7.92
CA ILE A 27 -8.68 4.32 -7.41
C ILE A 27 -8.22 5.21 -8.56
N GLN A 28 -8.52 6.49 -8.48
CA GLN A 28 -8.01 7.50 -9.42
C GLN A 28 -6.94 8.32 -8.70
N LEU A 29 -5.72 8.29 -9.23
CA LEU A 29 -4.57 9.02 -8.70
C LEU A 29 -3.86 9.69 -9.87
N GLU A 30 -3.45 10.94 -9.68
CA GLU A 30 -2.68 11.70 -10.67
C GLU A 30 -1.24 11.16 -10.76
N SER A 31 -0.61 10.92 -9.61
CA SER A 31 0.75 10.40 -9.48
C SER A 31 0.81 9.20 -8.53
N MET A 32 1.95 8.51 -8.54
CA MET A 32 2.21 7.44 -7.58
C MET A 32 2.50 8.07 -6.20
N PRO A 33 1.84 7.63 -5.12
CA PRO A 33 2.11 8.15 -3.79
C PRO A 33 3.41 7.58 -3.22
N ASP A 34 4.01 8.30 -2.28
CA ASP A 34 5.09 7.75 -1.47
C ASP A 34 4.57 6.63 -0.55
N ILE A 35 5.17 5.46 -0.70
CA ILE A 35 4.85 4.26 0.07
C ILE A 35 5.88 4.12 1.17
N LEU A 36 5.43 4.40 2.39
CA LEU A 36 6.20 4.17 3.61
C LEU A 36 5.79 2.83 4.21
N VAL A 37 6.77 1.97 4.45
CA VAL A 37 6.66 0.75 5.24
C VAL A 37 7.45 0.95 6.52
N GLU A 38 6.79 0.83 7.66
CA GLU A 38 7.32 1.14 9.00
C GLU A 38 6.94 0.06 10.01
N ARG A 39 7.50 0.12 11.22
CA ARG A 39 7.02 -0.73 12.32
C ARG A 39 5.68 -0.20 12.81
N PRO A 40 4.68 -1.05 13.07
CA PRO A 40 3.41 -0.59 13.60
C PRO A 40 3.59 -0.03 15.02
N GLY A 41 2.76 0.97 15.35
CA GLY A 41 2.70 1.52 16.71
C GLY A 41 2.12 0.53 17.74
N ASN A 42 1.28 -0.41 17.30
CA ASN A 42 0.82 -1.53 18.10
C ASN A 42 1.56 -2.82 17.63
N PRO A 43 2.37 -3.47 18.47
CA PRO A 43 3.08 -4.70 18.11
C PRO A 43 2.14 -5.88 17.77
N ASP A 44 0.89 -5.88 18.25
CA ASP A 44 -0.08 -6.92 17.91
C ASP A 44 -0.54 -6.86 16.44
N HIS A 45 -0.22 -5.78 15.71
CA HIS A 45 -0.55 -5.63 14.28
C HIS A 45 0.51 -6.22 13.33
N GLY A 46 1.50 -6.94 13.87
CA GLY A 46 2.54 -7.63 13.11
C GLY A 46 3.85 -6.85 13.01
N ASP A 47 4.72 -7.25 12.09
CA ASP A 47 6.08 -6.71 11.99
C ASP A 47 6.18 -5.40 11.19
N PHE A 48 5.26 -5.20 10.23
CA PHE A 48 5.27 -4.09 9.29
C PHE A 48 3.89 -3.50 9.10
N ALA A 49 3.82 -2.19 8.88
CA ALA A 49 2.60 -1.47 8.58
C ALA A 49 2.84 -0.38 7.53
N THR A 50 1.76 0.05 6.89
CA THR A 50 1.75 1.24 6.05
C THR A 50 0.52 2.08 6.34
N SER A 51 0.74 3.39 6.50
CA SER A 51 -0.31 4.40 6.68
C SER A 51 -0.91 4.87 5.33
N LEU A 52 -0.59 4.20 4.23
CA LEU A 52 -0.98 4.56 2.87
C LEU A 52 -2.50 4.74 2.66
N PRO A 53 -3.40 3.86 3.16
CA PRO A 53 -4.85 4.04 2.96
C PRO A 53 -5.38 5.38 3.51
N LEU A 54 -4.82 5.85 4.64
CA LEU A 54 -5.16 7.15 5.24
C LEU A 54 -4.68 8.33 4.39
N ARG A 55 -3.53 8.19 3.72
CA ARG A 55 -3.03 9.22 2.77
C ARG A 55 -3.88 9.25 1.51
N LEU A 56 -4.17 8.09 0.95
CA LEU A 56 -4.99 7.94 -0.26
C LEU A 56 -6.42 8.43 -0.07
N ALA A 57 -7.00 8.26 1.12
CA ALA A 57 -8.35 8.76 1.42
C ALA A 57 -8.49 10.28 1.18
N ARG A 58 -7.44 11.06 1.47
CA ARG A 58 -7.44 12.51 1.21
C ARG A 58 -7.46 12.84 -0.27
N ALA A 59 -6.67 12.11 -1.08
CA ALA A 59 -6.56 12.34 -2.51
C ALA A 59 -7.79 11.83 -3.29
N THR A 60 -8.40 10.73 -2.84
CA THR A 60 -9.46 10.01 -3.57
C THR A 60 -10.86 10.25 -3.02
N ARG A 61 -10.99 10.79 -1.80
CA ARG A 61 -12.24 10.86 -1.01
C ARG A 61 -12.89 9.49 -0.75
N ILE A 62 -12.15 8.40 -0.85
CA ILE A 62 -12.60 7.05 -0.51
C ILE A 62 -12.34 6.80 0.98
N ASN A 63 -13.23 6.05 1.64
CA ASN A 63 -13.04 5.63 3.03
C ASN A 63 -11.69 4.87 3.19
N PRO A 64 -10.83 5.23 4.18
CA PRO A 64 -9.54 4.58 4.38
C PRO A 64 -9.62 3.06 4.58
N LEU A 65 -10.64 2.55 5.26
CA LEU A 65 -10.80 1.12 5.48
C LEU A 65 -11.08 0.40 4.15
N LYS A 66 -11.96 0.97 3.32
CA LYS A 66 -12.25 0.44 1.98
C LYS A 66 -10.99 0.44 1.10
N LEU A 67 -10.15 1.47 1.20
CA LEU A 67 -8.86 1.51 0.51
C LEU A 67 -7.92 0.40 1.01
N ALA A 68 -7.84 0.19 2.32
CA ALA A 68 -7.02 -0.88 2.90
C ALA A 68 -7.46 -2.26 2.42
N GLU A 69 -8.76 -2.54 2.44
CA GLU A 69 -9.36 -3.78 1.93
C GLU A 69 -9.08 -3.96 0.43
N THR A 70 -9.30 -2.90 -0.36
CA THR A 70 -9.05 -2.92 -1.81
C THR A 70 -7.60 -3.27 -2.11
N LEU A 71 -6.65 -2.59 -1.47
CA LEU A 71 -5.22 -2.82 -1.69
C LEU A 71 -4.77 -4.18 -1.15
N GLY A 72 -5.31 -4.63 -0.01
CA GLY A 72 -5.00 -5.93 0.58
C GLY A 72 -5.56 -7.12 -0.21
N ALA A 73 -6.68 -6.91 -0.92
CA ALA A 73 -7.26 -7.92 -1.80
C ALA A 73 -6.47 -8.08 -3.11
N ILE A 74 -5.73 -7.05 -3.51
CA ILE A 74 -4.91 -7.10 -4.72
C ILE A 74 -3.70 -7.98 -4.47
N ARG A 75 -3.67 -9.12 -5.16
CA ARG A 75 -2.51 -10.01 -5.15
C ARG A 75 -1.34 -9.31 -5.84
N ALA A 76 -0.29 -9.02 -5.07
CA ALA A 76 1.01 -8.70 -5.64
C ALA A 76 1.44 -9.89 -6.53
N LEU A 77 1.83 -9.59 -7.77
CA LEU A 77 2.20 -10.60 -8.77
C LEU A 77 3.25 -11.57 -8.19
N ARG A 78 3.08 -12.87 -8.48
CA ARG A 78 4.04 -13.93 -8.12
C ARG A 78 5.39 -13.68 -8.77
#